data_AF-A0A1H5XMS5-F1
#
_entry.id   AF-A0A1H5XMS5-F1
#
_cell.length_a   1.000
_cell.length_b   1.000
_cell.length_c   1.000
_cell.angle_alpha   90.00
_cell.angle_beta   90.00
_cell.angle_gamma   90.00
#
_symmetry.space_group_name_H-M   'P 1'
#
loop_
_entity.id
_entity.type
_entity.pdbx_description
1 polymer ?
#
loop_
_entity_poly.entity_id
_entity_poly.type
_entity_poly.pdbx_seq_one_letter_code
_entity_poly.pdbx_strand_id
1 'polypeptide(L)'
;MNVKTTLSKYSGKPTSLFKKIFVTFSFAYLPFLVLFVILVSFGFMPVNFNNEDVYGLKGVVVLVCFAPIFVFMFSIFAYLWFLFGNFVLQRFITLLPDNKQ
;
A
#
# COMPACT_ATOMS: atom_id res chain seq x y z
N MET A 1 26.76 11.48 18.88
CA MET A 1 25.98 10.38 18.28
C MET A 1 26.33 10.29 16.81
N ASN A 2 26.89 9.18 16.34
CA ASN A 2 27.37 9.06 14.96
C ASN A 2 26.19 8.85 14.01
N VAL A 3 25.88 9.86 13.17
CA VAL A 3 24.76 9.87 12.22
C VAL A 3 24.78 8.65 11.30
N LYS A 4 25.98 8.24 10.85
CA LYS A 4 26.17 7.06 10.00
C LYS A 4 25.72 5.78 10.70
N THR A 5 26.06 5.62 11.97
CA THR A 5 25.69 4.47 12.81
C THR A 5 24.20 4.46 13.16
N THR A 6 23.56 5.62 13.26
CA THR A 6 22.11 5.71 13.50
C THR A 6 21.33 5.33 12.25
N LEU A 7 21.71 5.88 11.09
CA LEU A 7 21.01 5.65 9.82
C LEU A 7 21.20 4.22 9.29
N SER A 8 22.35 3.59 9.53
CA SER A 8 22.61 2.20 9.11
C SER A 8 21.68 1.18 9.77
N LYS A 9 21.10 1.49 10.93
CA LYS A 9 20.10 0.63 11.59
C LYS A 9 18.80 0.52 10.79
N TYR A 10 18.49 1.51 9.96
CA TYR A 10 17.25 1.58 9.19
C TYR A 10 17.40 1.09 7.75
N SER A 11 18.62 0.87 7.25
CA SER A 11 18.88 0.46 5.85
C SER A 11 18.77 -1.06 5.59
N GLY A 12 18.40 -1.85 6.60
CA GLY A 12 18.25 -3.30 6.47
C GLY A 12 17.15 -3.66 5.48
N LYS A 13 17.33 -4.75 4.71
CA LYS A 13 16.27 -5.31 3.87
C LYS A 13 15.31 -6.12 4.76
N PRO A 14 14.08 -5.66 5.00
CA PRO A 14 13.13 -6.43 5.79
C PRO A 14 12.71 -7.70 5.05
N THR A 15 12.92 -8.86 5.68
CA THR A 15 12.33 -10.12 5.24
C THR A 15 10.81 -10.03 5.42
N SER A 16 10.03 -10.51 4.45
CA SER A 16 8.55 -10.51 4.44
C SER A 16 7.83 -9.15 4.42
N LEU A 17 8.51 -8.03 4.14
CA LEU A 17 7.87 -6.69 4.13
C LEU A 17 6.64 -6.62 3.23
N PHE A 18 6.73 -7.14 2.01
CA PHE A 18 5.61 -7.12 1.07
C PHE A 18 4.37 -7.83 1.67
N LYS A 19 4.56 -8.96 2.36
CA LYS A 19 3.46 -9.69 3.02
C LYS A 19 2.82 -8.84 4.11
N LYS A 20 3.64 -8.16 4.93
CA LYS A 20 3.14 -7.25 5.97
C LYS A 20 2.34 -6.10 5.36
N ILE A 21 2.89 -5.44 4.36
CA ILE A 21 2.22 -4.37 3.61
C ILE A 21 0.88 -4.87 3.07
N PHE A 22 0.87 -6.01 2.37
CA PHE A 22 -0.33 -6.57 1.78
C PHE A 22 -1.43 -6.85 2.80
N VAL A 23 -1.10 -7.53 3.90
CA VAL A 23 -2.07 -7.82 4.96
C VAL A 23 -2.58 -6.52 5.60
N THR A 24 -1.70 -5.56 5.88
CA THR A 24 -2.09 -4.27 6.44
C THR A 24 -3.05 -3.52 5.51
N PHE A 25 -2.77 -3.47 4.20
CA PHE A 25 -3.67 -2.85 3.23
C PHE A 25 -5.01 -3.58 3.11
N SER A 26 -5.04 -4.92 3.19
CA SER A 26 -6.31 -5.67 3.21
C SER A 26 -7.23 -5.22 4.35
N PHE A 27 -6.70 -5.07 5.56
CA PHE A 27 -7.48 -4.62 6.71
C PHE A 27 -7.79 -3.12 6.66
N ALA A 28 -6.85 -2.30 6.21
CA ALA A 28 -7.06 -0.86 6.07
C ALA A 28 -8.11 -0.52 5.01
N TYR A 29 -8.22 -1.32 3.95
CA TYR A 29 -9.20 -1.14 2.88
C TYR A 29 -10.62 -1.57 3.28
N LEU A 30 -10.75 -2.51 4.23
CA LEU A 30 -12.02 -3.09 4.66
C LEU A 30 -13.09 -2.05 5.07
N PRO A 31 -12.82 -1.03 5.91
CA PRO A 31 -13.83 -0.02 6.24
C PRO A 31 -14.31 0.78 5.02
N PHE A 32 -13.43 1.04 4.05
CA PHE A 32 -13.80 1.71 2.80
C PHE A 32 -14.65 0.80 1.93
N LEU A 33 -14.30 -0.48 1.83
CA LEU A 33 -15.11 -1.47 1.12
C LEU A 33 -16.51 -1.58 1.71
N VAL A 34 -16.65 -1.63 3.04
CA VAL A 34 -17.96 -1.65 3.71
C VAL A 34 -18.77 -0.39 3.37
N LEU A 35 -18.14 0.79 3.44
CA LEU A 35 -18.79 2.05 3.06
C LEU A 35 -19.27 2.04 1.60
N PHE A 36 -18.42 1.58 0.67
CA PHE A 36 -18.77 1.50 -0.75
C PHE A 36 -19.90 0.49 -1.01
N VAL A 37 -19.90 -0.65 -0.32
CA VAL A 37 -20.98 -1.63 -0.40
C VAL A 37 -22.30 -1.01 0.03
N ILE A 38 -22.33 -0.22 1.10
CA ILE A 38 -23.53 0.51 1.54
C ILE A 38 -23.98 1.49 0.45
N LEU A 39 -23.09 2.37 -0.01
CA LEU A 39 -23.42 3.40 -1.00
C LEU A 39 -23.96 2.81 -2.31
N VAL A 40 -23.34 1.74 -2.80
CA VAL A 40 -23.76 1.04 -4.02
C VAL A 40 -25.10 0.32 -3.82
N SER A 41 -25.31 -0.27 -2.65
CA SER A 41 -26.55 -0.98 -2.33
C SER A 41 -27.77 -0.05 -2.31
N PHE A 42 -27.61 1.18 -1.81
CA PHE A 42 -28.68 2.18 -1.75
C PHE A 42 -28.79 3.04 -3.02
N GLY A 43 -28.00 2.77 -4.06
CA GLY A 43 -28.07 3.52 -5.31
C GLY A 43 -27.42 4.90 -5.27
N PHE A 44 -26.65 5.22 -4.22
CA PHE A 44 -26.01 6.53 -4.07
C PHE A 44 -24.76 6.68 -4.93
N MET A 45 -24.06 5.58 -5.19
CA MET A 45 -22.82 5.57 -5.98
C MET A 45 -22.80 4.36 -6.91
N PRO A 46 -22.67 4.53 -8.23
CA PRO A 46 -22.50 3.41 -9.14
C PRO A 46 -21.09 2.84 -9.11
N VAL A 47 -20.98 1.59 -9.51
CA VAL A 47 -19.72 0.98 -9.93
C VAL A 47 -19.73 0.88 -11.44
N ASN A 48 -18.75 1.50 -12.11
CA ASN A 48 -18.65 1.35 -13.56
C ASN A 48 -18.09 -0.03 -13.91
N PHE A 49 -18.85 -0.81 -14.67
CA PHE A 49 -18.45 -2.12 -15.14
C PHE A 49 -18.86 -2.27 -16.61
N ASN A 50 -17.87 -2.47 -17.50
CA ASN A 50 -18.08 -2.54 -18.95
C ASN A 50 -18.82 -1.32 -19.54
N ASN A 51 -18.49 -0.10 -19.09
CA ASN A 51 -19.14 1.16 -19.48
C ASN A 51 -20.61 1.28 -19.04
N GLU A 52 -21.09 0.38 -18.18
CA GLU A 52 -22.40 0.50 -17.54
C GLU A 52 -22.24 0.87 -16.07
N ASP A 53 -23.12 1.75 -15.59
CA ASP A 53 -23.21 2.10 -14.18
C ASP A 53 -24.07 1.07 -13.45
N VAL A 54 -23.43 0.30 -12.58
CA VAL A 54 -24.04 -0.84 -11.89
C VAL A 54 -24.27 -0.50 -10.41
N TYR A 55 -25.48 -0.79 -9.93
CA TYR A 55 -25.91 -0.56 -8.55
C TYR A 55 -26.37 -1.87 -7.87
N GLY A 56 -26.74 -1.78 -6.59
CA GLY A 56 -27.35 -2.86 -5.85
C GLY A 56 -26.40 -4.06 -5.67
N LEU A 57 -26.97 -5.26 -5.59
CA LEU A 57 -26.20 -6.50 -5.37
C LEU A 57 -25.17 -6.75 -6.49
N LYS A 58 -25.50 -6.45 -7.75
CA LYS A 58 -24.56 -6.60 -8.87
C LYS A 58 -23.33 -5.71 -8.67
N GLY A 59 -23.51 -4.46 -8.24
CA GLY A 59 -22.41 -3.54 -7.96
C GLY A 59 -21.57 -3.98 -6.74
N VAL A 60 -22.21 -4.51 -5.70
CA VAL A 60 -21.52 -5.09 -4.54
C VAL A 60 -20.61 -6.25 -4.94
N VAL A 61 -21.09 -7.17 -5.78
CA VAL A 61 -20.27 -8.30 -6.28
C VAL A 61 -19.05 -7.79 -7.04
N VAL A 62 -19.23 -6.80 -7.92
CA VAL A 62 -18.10 -6.19 -8.65
C VAL A 62 -17.09 -5.59 -7.67
N LEU A 63 -17.52 -4.80 -6.69
CA LEU A 63 -16.61 -4.21 -5.69
C LEU A 63 -15.80 -5.25 -4.93
N VAL A 64 -16.45 -6.31 -4.44
CA VAL A 64 -15.78 -7.36 -3.66
C VAL A 64 -14.78 -8.14 -4.52
N CYS A 65 -15.11 -8.44 -5.78
CA CYS A 65 -14.19 -9.10 -6.70
C CYS A 65 -12.97 -8.24 -7.06
N PHE A 66 -13.13 -6.92 -7.14
CA PHE A 66 -12.03 -6.00 -7.46
C PHE A 66 -11.23 -5.54 -6.22
N ALA A 67 -11.77 -5.67 -5.01
CA ALA A 67 -11.07 -5.27 -3.77
C ALA A 67 -9.66 -5.88 -3.63
N PRO A 68 -9.41 -7.19 -3.90
CA PRO A 68 -8.08 -7.77 -3.86
C PRO A 68 -7.11 -7.11 -4.85
N ILE A 69 -7.60 -6.68 -6.02
CA ILE A 69 -6.79 -6.02 -7.05
C ILE A 69 -6.35 -4.65 -6.55
N PHE A 70 -7.26 -3.86 -5.97
CA PHE A 70 -6.91 -2.55 -5.38
C PHE A 70 -5.90 -2.70 -4.25
N VAL A 71 -6.14 -3.62 -3.31
CA VAL A 71 -5.22 -3.91 -2.20
C VAL A 71 -3.85 -4.31 -2.73
N PHE A 72 -3.80 -5.21 -3.72
CA PHE A 72 -2.56 -5.64 -4.33
C PHE A 72 -1.81 -4.49 -5.00
N MET A 73 -2.53 -3.64 -5.74
CA MET A 73 -1.96 -2.48 -6.41
C MET A 73 -1.36 -1.49 -5.41
N PHE A 74 -2.09 -1.11 -4.35
CA PHE A 74 -1.56 -0.27 -3.28
C PHE A 74 -0.36 -0.90 -2.58
N SER A 75 -0.38 -2.22 -2.39
CA SER A 75 0.71 -2.95 -1.76
C SER A 75 1.98 -2.92 -2.60
N ILE A 76 1.86 -3.07 -3.92
CA ILE A 76 2.99 -2.92 -4.85
C ILE A 76 3.54 -1.50 -4.78
N PHE A 77 2.69 -0.48 -4.89
CA PHE A 77 3.15 0.91 -4.85
C PHE A 77 3.86 1.24 -3.54
N ALA A 78 3.30 0.83 -2.39
CA ALA A 78 3.93 1.02 -1.09
C ALA A 78 5.26 0.25 -0.96
N TYR A 79 5.34 -0.96 -1.51
CA TYR A 79 6.56 -1.75 -1.51
C TYR A 79 7.66 -1.12 -2.38
N LEU A 80 7.32 -0.66 -3.58
CA LEU A 80 8.24 0.06 -4.48
C LEU A 80 8.72 1.36 -3.84
N TRP A 81 7.82 2.10 -3.19
CA TRP A 81 8.16 3.30 -2.43
C TRP A 81 9.19 3.02 -1.34
N PHE A 82 8.98 1.94 -0.57
CA PHE A 82 9.92 1.54 0.47
C PHE A 82 11.27 1.11 -0.10
N LEU A 83 11.29 0.35 -1.20
CA LEU A 83 12.52 -0.04 -1.88
C LEU A 83 13.31 1.18 -2.37
N PHE A 84 12.61 2.15 -2.95
CA PHE A 84 13.21 3.40 -3.40
C PHE A 84 13.77 4.23 -2.23
N GLY A 85 13.00 4.39 -1.14
CA GLY A 85 13.47 5.06 0.07
C GLY A 85 14.71 4.41 0.66
N ASN A 86 14.74 3.07 0.72
CA ASN A 86 15.91 2.33 1.16
C ASN A 86 17.12 2.52 0.24
N PHE A 87 16.91 2.54 -1.09
CA PHE A 87 17.97 2.82 -2.04
C PHE A 87 18.58 4.20 -1.82
N VAL A 88 17.75 5.24 -1.67
CA VAL A 88 18.19 6.61 -1.39
C VAL A 88 18.94 6.68 -0.06
N LEU A 89 18.41 6.05 1.00
CA LEU A 89 19.06 6.01 2.31
C LEU A 89 20.44 5.34 2.27
N GLN A 90 20.56 4.20 1.57
CA GLN A 90 21.84 3.52 1.39
C GLN A 90 22.85 4.40 0.67
N ARG A 91 22.44 5.07 -0.43
CA ARG A 91 23.31 6.02 -1.14
C ARG A 91 23.76 7.16 -0.25
N PHE A 92 22.86 7.72 0.56
CA PHE A 92 23.18 8.78 1.50
C PHE A 92 24.20 8.32 2.56
N ILE A 93 24.02 7.13 3.14
CA ILE A 93 24.95 6.55 4.12
C ILE A 93 26.34 6.33 3.52
N THR A 94 26.43 5.90 2.26
CA THR A 94 27.72 5.71 1.57
C THR A 94 28.47 7.03 1.37
N LEU A 95 27.75 8.12 1.12
CA LEU A 95 28.34 9.45 0.90
C LEU A 95 28.70 10.18 2.21
N LEU A 96 28.17 9.73 3.35
CA LEU A 96 28.51 10.33 4.63
C LEU A 96 29.98 10.03 5.01
N PRO A 97 30.75 11.07 5.39
CA PRO A 97 32.13 10.87 5.83
C PRO A 97 32.15 9.94 7.05
N ASP A 98 33.14 9.04 7.09
CA ASP A 98 33.43 8.32 8.31
C ASP A 98 33.95 9.33 9.34
N ASN A 99 33.12 9.65 10.33
CA ASN A 99 33.58 10.33 11.54
C ASN A 99 34.56 9.40 12.25
N LYS A 100 35.83 9.47 11.86
CA LYS A 100 36.97 9.06 12.68
C LYS A 100 37.04 10.08 13.82
N GLN A 101 36.43 9.75 14.95
CA GLN A 101 36.89 10.23 16.24
C GLN A 101 37.91 9.22 16.76
#